data_AF-D7PDP0-F1
#
_entry.id   AF-D7PDP0-F1
#
_cell.length_a   1.000
_cell.length_b   1.000
_cell.length_c   1.000
_cell.angle_alpha   90.00
_cell.angle_beta   90.00
_cell.angle_gamma   90.00
#
_symmetry.space_group_name_H-M   'P 1'
#
loop_
_entity.id
_entity.type
_entity.pdbx_description
1 polymer ?
#
loop_
_entity_poly.entity_id
_entity_poly.type
_entity_poly.pdbx_seq_one_letter_code
_entity_poly.pdbx_strand_id
1 'polypeptide(L)'
;QSEAERRISFFAQSLSTPIPEPLPVDNMPTFTVMIPHYSEKILLSLREIIREDEPYSRVTMLEYLKQLHPHEWDCFVKDTKILADETSQFNGDYEKSEKDAQKSKIDDLPFYCIGFKSAAPEYTLRTRIWASLR
;
A
#
# COMPACT_ATOMS: atom_id res chain seq x y z
N GLN A 1 -37.97 4.00 9.59
CA GLN A 1 -37.60 2.67 9.05
C GLN A 1 -36.38 2.17 9.81
N SER A 2 -36.40 0.92 10.27
CA SER A 2 -35.30 0.34 11.03
C SER A 2 -34.16 -0.12 10.10
N GLU A 3 -32.91 -0.01 10.52
CA GLU A 3 -31.75 -0.45 9.73
C GLU A 3 -31.83 -1.95 9.38
N ALA A 4 -32.29 -2.77 10.33
CA ALA A 4 -32.46 -4.21 10.11
C ALA A 4 -33.46 -4.52 9.00
N GLU A 5 -34.57 -3.78 8.96
CA GLU A 5 -35.58 -3.88 7.90
C GLU A 5 -34.97 -3.52 6.54
N ARG A 6 -34.22 -2.41 6.46
CA ARG A 6 -33.52 -2.01 5.23
C ARG A 6 -32.51 -3.07 4.76
N ARG A 7 -31.74 -3.67 5.67
CA ARG A 7 -30.77 -4.73 5.34
C ARG A 7 -31.47 -5.99 4.82
N ILE A 8 -32.57 -6.42 5.46
CA ILE A 8 -33.35 -7.59 5.02
C ILE A 8 -34.02 -7.33 3.67
N SER A 9 -34.60 -6.15 3.46
CA SER A 9 -35.19 -5.78 2.17
C SER A 9 -34.15 -5.74 1.05
N PHE A 10 -32.98 -5.14 1.29
CA PHE A 10 -31.89 -5.12 0.31
C PHE A 10 -31.40 -6.53 -0.02
N PHE A 11 -31.27 -7.39 0.99
CA PHE A 11 -30.88 -8.79 0.79
C PHE A 11 -31.93 -9.55 -0.04
N ALA A 12 -33.22 -9.50 0.33
CA ALA A 12 -34.29 -10.15 -0.42
C ALA A 12 -34.40 -9.62 -1.86
N GLN A 13 -34.17 -8.32 -2.07
CA GLN A 13 -34.15 -7.73 -3.40
C GLN A 13 -32.93 -8.21 -4.20
N SER A 14 -31.75 -8.30 -3.60
CA SER A 14 -30.55 -8.84 -4.27
C SER A 14 -30.68 -10.31 -4.70
N LEU A 15 -31.49 -11.12 -4.00
CA LEU A 15 -31.80 -12.49 -4.41
C LEU A 15 -32.77 -12.56 -5.61
N SER A 16 -33.59 -11.53 -5.80
CA SER A 16 -34.60 -11.48 -6.86
C SER A 16 -34.19 -10.59 -8.04
N THR A 17 -33.03 -9.92 -7.97
CA THR A 17 -32.48 -9.21 -9.13
C THR A 17 -32.01 -10.21 -10.18
N PRO A 18 -32.55 -10.17 -11.41
CA PRO A 18 -32.08 -11.03 -12.49
C PRO A 18 -30.62 -10.69 -12.80
N ILE A 19 -29.77 -11.72 -12.86
CA ILE A 19 -28.36 -11.57 -13.23
C ILE A 19 -28.32 -11.26 -14.74
N PRO A 20 -27.70 -10.13 -15.16
CA PRO A 20 -27.56 -9.83 -16.57
C PRO A 20 -26.64 -10.86 -17.26
N GLU A 21 -26.91 -11.15 -18.53
CA GLU A 21 -26.03 -12.04 -19.30
C GLU A 21 -24.62 -11.44 -19.46
N PRO A 22 -23.57 -12.27 -19.42
CA PRO A 22 -22.21 -11.78 -19.57
C PRO A 22 -22.01 -11.19 -20.97
N LEU A 23 -21.42 -10.00 -21.03
CA LEU A 23 -21.04 -9.35 -22.27
C LEU A 23 -19.61 -9.75 -22.68
N PRO A 24 -19.27 -9.77 -23.98
CA PRO A 24 -17.89 -9.89 -24.43
C PRO A 24 -17.00 -8.78 -23.84
N VAL A 25 -15.71 -9.07 -23.67
CA VAL A 25 -14.73 -8.15 -23.05
C VAL A 25 -14.68 -6.81 -23.78
N ASP A 26 -14.75 -6.81 -25.11
CA ASP A 26 -14.73 -5.59 -25.94
C ASP A 26 -15.91 -4.64 -25.68
N ASN A 27 -17.01 -5.16 -25.13
CA ASN A 27 -18.24 -4.41 -24.83
C ASN A 27 -18.43 -4.16 -23.32
N MET A 28 -17.42 -4.44 -22.49
CA MET A 28 -17.53 -4.21 -21.05
C MET A 28 -17.65 -2.70 -20.78
N PRO A 29 -18.69 -2.25 -20.05
CA PRO A 29 -18.84 -0.83 -19.74
C PRO A 29 -17.71 -0.38 -18.81
N THR A 30 -17.05 0.72 -19.18
CA THR A 30 -16.12 1.40 -18.28
C THR A 30 -16.92 2.16 -17.23
N PHE A 31 -16.69 1.88 -15.96
CA PHE A 31 -17.23 2.69 -14.87
C PHE A 31 -16.10 3.42 -14.17
N THR A 32 -16.38 4.65 -13.77
CA THR A 32 -15.49 5.44 -12.91
C THR A 32 -16.18 5.60 -11.57
N VAL A 33 -15.47 5.25 -10.50
CA VAL A 33 -15.95 5.47 -9.14
C VAL A 33 -15.35 6.78 -8.63
N MET A 34 -16.21 7.72 -8.24
CA MET A 34 -15.79 8.89 -7.48
C MET A 34 -16.05 8.63 -6.00
N ILE A 35 -15.01 8.75 -5.18
CA ILE A 35 -15.12 8.68 -3.73
C ILE A 35 -15.05 10.13 -3.23
N PRO A 36 -16.19 10.77 -2.89
CA PRO A 36 -16.17 12.13 -2.38
C PRO A 36 -15.54 12.15 -0.99
N HIS A 37 -14.53 12.99 -0.81
CA HIS A 37 -13.92 13.23 0.49
C HIS A 37 -14.24 14.67 0.91
N TYR A 38 -14.59 14.86 2.18
CA TYR A 38 -14.84 16.20 2.72
C TYR A 38 -13.52 16.89 3.06
N SER A 39 -13.00 16.64 4.27
CA SER A 39 -11.71 17.16 4.74
C SER A 39 -10.81 16.03 5.26
N GLU A 40 -11.14 14.79 4.94
CA GLU A 40 -10.36 13.62 5.34
C GLU A 40 -9.04 13.58 4.58
N LYS A 41 -7.99 13.18 5.29
CA LYS A 41 -6.68 13.00 4.71
C LYS A 41 -6.60 11.64 4.04
N ILE A 42 -6.60 11.64 2.70
CA ILE A 42 -6.55 10.42 1.89
C ILE A 42 -5.12 9.89 1.76
N LEU A 43 -4.13 10.78 1.75
CA LEU A 43 -2.72 10.43 1.63
C LEU A 43 -1.92 11.06 2.75
N LEU A 44 -1.35 10.21 3.60
CA LEU A 44 -0.42 10.60 4.64
C LEU A 44 0.89 11.11 4.01
N SER A 45 1.48 12.14 4.62
CA SER A 45 2.84 12.55 4.30
C SER A 45 3.83 11.57 4.90
N LEU A 46 5.03 11.50 4.35
CA LEU A 46 6.07 10.64 4.93
C LEU A 46 6.36 11.01 6.39
N ARG A 47 6.33 12.31 6.73
CA ARG A 47 6.60 12.80 8.08
C ARG A 47 5.60 12.21 9.09
N GLU A 48 4.31 12.22 8.75
CA GLU A 48 3.26 11.69 9.63
C GLU A 48 3.33 10.16 9.78
N ILE A 49 3.91 9.49 8.78
CA ILE A 49 4.07 8.04 8.80
C ILE A 49 5.21 7.61 9.72
N ILE A 50 6.35 8.33 9.67
CA ILE A 50 7.62 7.88 10.26
C ILE A 50 8.01 8.64 11.53
N ARG A 51 7.30 9.71 11.88
CA ARG A 51 7.55 10.48 13.10
C ARG A 51 6.40 10.29 14.08
N GLU A 52 6.72 10.46 15.35
CA GLU A 52 5.72 10.60 16.40
C GLU A 52 5.11 12.00 16.26
N ASP A 53 3.90 12.07 15.73
CA ASP A 53 3.19 13.35 15.58
C ASP A 53 2.53 13.79 16.90
N GLU A 54 2.09 12.83 17.72
CA GLU A 54 1.39 13.09 18.98
C GLU A 54 2.31 12.84 20.19
N PRO A 55 2.38 13.75 21.17
CA PRO A 55 3.29 13.66 22.32
C PRO A 55 3.02 12.44 23.22
N TYR A 56 1.87 11.78 23.06
CA TYR A 56 1.48 10.60 23.81
C TYR A 56 1.70 9.28 23.03
N SER A 57 1.97 9.35 21.73
CA SER A 57 2.27 8.16 20.92
C SER A 57 3.77 7.91 20.90
N ARG A 58 4.19 6.75 21.44
CA ARG A 58 5.59 6.29 21.39
C ARG A 58 5.89 5.36 20.20
N VAL A 59 4.92 5.26 19.29
CA VAL A 59 4.98 4.37 18.13
C VAL A 59 4.55 5.18 16.91
N THR A 60 5.34 5.10 15.85
CA THR A 60 5.02 5.76 14.58
C THR A 60 3.87 5.02 13.89
N MET A 61 3.14 5.71 13.02
CA MET A 61 2.07 5.07 12.24
C MET A 61 2.61 3.86 11.46
N LEU A 62 3.82 3.97 10.89
CA LEU A 62 4.45 2.87 10.17
C LEU A 62 4.69 1.64 11.03
N GLU A 63 5.24 1.82 12.23
CA GLU A 63 5.54 0.70 13.11
C GLU A 63 4.25 0.03 13.63
N TYR A 64 3.22 0.82 13.88
CA TYR A 64 1.89 0.30 14.20
C TYR A 64 1.33 -0.57 13.05
N LEU A 65 1.36 -0.08 11.81
CA LEU A 65 0.87 -0.80 10.65
C LEU A 65 1.68 -2.07 10.34
N LYS A 66 3.00 -2.05 10.55
CA LYS A 66 3.87 -3.23 10.42
C LYS A 66 3.47 -4.34 11.38
N GLN A 67 3.10 -3.99 12.62
CA GLN A 67 2.65 -4.97 13.60
C GLN A 67 1.26 -5.52 13.28
N LEU A 68 0.38 -4.69 12.72
CA LEU A 68 -0.98 -5.10 12.34
C LEU A 68 -0.98 -5.97 11.06
N HIS A 69 -0.12 -5.65 10.10
CA HIS A 69 -0.05 -6.29 8.77
C HIS A 69 1.37 -6.81 8.42
N PRO A 70 1.93 -7.74 9.21
CA PRO A 70 3.33 -8.16 9.03
C PRO A 70 3.58 -8.85 7.68
N HIS A 71 2.64 -9.69 7.23
CA HIS A 71 2.77 -10.38 5.94
C HIS A 71 2.73 -9.40 4.76
N GLU A 72 1.83 -8.41 4.79
CA GLU A 72 1.75 -7.41 3.74
C GLU A 72 3.00 -6.53 3.69
N TRP A 73 3.57 -6.21 4.86
CA TRP A 73 4.83 -5.50 4.93
C TRP A 73 5.97 -6.29 4.31
N ASP A 74 6.06 -7.60 4.59
CA ASP A 74 7.08 -8.46 3.98
C ASP A 74 6.96 -8.51 2.45
N CYS A 75 5.74 -8.62 1.93
CA CYS A 75 5.47 -8.54 0.49
C CYS A 75 5.87 -7.17 -0.07
N PHE A 76 5.47 -6.08 0.60
CA PHE A 76 5.80 -4.72 0.19
C PHE A 76 7.32 -4.49 0.10
N VAL A 77 8.07 -4.97 1.10
CA VAL A 77 9.53 -4.87 1.13
C VAL A 77 10.17 -5.67 -0.02
N LYS A 78 9.69 -6.90 -0.26
CA LYS A 78 10.19 -7.75 -1.37
C LYS A 78 9.98 -7.06 -2.72
N ASP A 79 8.77 -6.57 -2.98
CA ASP A 79 8.46 -5.89 -4.25
C ASP A 79 9.28 -4.62 -4.43
N THR A 80 9.49 -3.86 -3.36
CA THR A 80 10.25 -2.60 -3.44
C THR A 80 11.74 -2.85 -3.66
N LYS A 81 12.29 -3.94 -3.13
CA LYS A 81 13.66 -4.37 -3.44
C LYS A 81 13.82 -4.78 -4.89
N ILE A 82 12.88 -5.56 -5.44
CA ILE A 82 12.90 -5.97 -6.85
C ILE A 82 12.90 -4.72 -7.75
N LEU A 83 12.02 -3.76 -7.47
CA LEU A 83 11.92 -2.51 -8.24
C LEU A 83 13.22 -1.68 -8.15
N ALA A 84 13.86 -1.65 -6.98
CA ALA A 84 15.14 -0.98 -6.80
C ALA A 84 16.30 -1.67 -7.54
N ASP A 85 16.35 -3.00 -7.51
CA ASP A 85 17.32 -3.77 -8.28
C ASP A 85 17.11 -3.52 -9.78
N GLU A 86 15.89 -3.66 -10.32
CA GLU A 86 15.55 -3.40 -11.74
C GLU A 86 15.95 -1.99 -12.20
N THR A 87 15.67 -0.96 -11.38
CA THR A 87 16.07 0.42 -11.67
C THR A 87 17.59 0.56 -11.75
N SER A 88 18.32 -0.13 -10.87
CA SER A 88 19.79 -0.12 -10.84
C SER A 88 20.37 -0.81 -12.08
N GLN A 89 19.76 -1.92 -12.51
CA GLN A 89 20.15 -2.62 -13.75
C GLN A 89 19.98 -1.71 -14.97
N PHE A 90 18.86 -0.99 -15.06
CA PHE A 90 18.58 -0.09 -16.18
C PHE A 90 19.56 1.08 -16.26
N ASN A 91 19.99 1.60 -15.11
CA ASN A 91 20.94 2.70 -15.03
C ASN A 91 22.42 2.28 -15.22
N GLY A 92 22.69 1.00 -15.45
CA GLY A 92 24.04 0.49 -15.73
C GLY A 92 24.98 0.47 -14.52
N ASP A 93 24.46 0.59 -13.30
CA ASP A 93 25.25 0.63 -12.06
C ASP A 93 25.47 -0.81 -11.56
N TYR A 94 26.44 -1.51 -12.14
CA TYR A 94 26.85 -2.84 -11.70
C TYR A 94 28.30 -2.88 -11.25
N GLU A 95 28.52 -2.68 -9.95
CA GLU A 95 29.63 -3.30 -9.22
C GLU A 95 29.09 -4.03 -7.97
N LYS A 96 28.45 -5.19 -8.14
CA LYS A 96 28.27 -6.12 -7.01
C LYS A 96 29.54 -6.97 -6.89
N SER A 97 30.54 -6.47 -6.15
CA SER A 97 31.63 -7.31 -5.64
C SER A 97 31.10 -8.28 -4.58
N GLU A 98 31.38 -9.59 -4.75
CA GLU A 98 30.93 -10.69 -3.88
C GLU A 98 31.55 -10.67 -2.47
N LYS A 99 31.26 -9.66 -1.64
CA LYS A 99 31.76 -9.62 -0.26
C LYS A 99 30.63 -9.51 0.77
N ASP A 100 30.50 -10.61 1.51
CA ASP A 100 29.81 -10.84 2.78
C ASP A 100 28.29 -10.65 2.83
N ALA A 101 27.58 -11.75 3.12
CA ALA A 101 26.16 -11.79 3.46
C ALA A 101 25.76 -10.90 4.67
N GLN A 102 26.74 -10.42 5.44
CA GLN A 102 26.52 -9.41 6.48
C GLN A 102 26.37 -8.00 5.91
N LYS A 103 27.07 -7.67 4.82
CA LYS A 103 26.93 -6.37 4.15
C LYS A 103 25.58 -6.23 3.46
N SER A 104 25.11 -7.28 2.80
CA SER A 104 23.77 -7.28 2.18
C SER A 104 22.65 -7.07 3.20
N LYS A 105 22.74 -7.67 4.40
CA LYS A 105 21.77 -7.43 5.48
C LYS A 105 21.76 -5.98 5.98
N ILE A 106 22.92 -5.34 6.04
CA ILE A 106 23.05 -3.93 6.44
C ILE A 106 22.51 -3.02 5.33
N ASP A 107 22.85 -3.31 4.07
CA ASP A 107 22.37 -2.58 2.90
C ASP A 107 20.85 -2.63 2.73
N ASP A 108 20.23 -3.72 3.19
CA ASP A 108 18.80 -3.95 3.10
C ASP A 108 18.00 -3.35 4.28
N LEU A 109 18.66 -2.98 5.36
CA LEU A 109 18.02 -2.47 6.58
C LEU A 109 17.05 -1.30 6.32
N PRO A 110 17.38 -0.31 5.46
CA PRO A 110 16.44 0.77 5.14
C PRO A 110 15.09 0.27 4.61
N PHE A 111 15.08 -0.78 3.79
CA PHE A 111 13.82 -1.32 3.26
C PHE A 111 12.92 -1.86 4.39
N TYR A 112 13.49 -2.52 5.40
CA TYR A 112 12.70 -3.04 6.53
C TYR A 112 12.28 -1.96 7.53
N CYS A 113 13.06 -0.88 7.65
CA CYS A 113 12.75 0.22 8.56
C CYS A 113 11.71 1.19 7.99
N ILE A 114 11.86 1.61 6.73
CA ILE A 114 11.04 2.68 6.12
C ILE A 114 10.42 2.29 4.78
N GLY A 115 10.82 1.15 4.20
CA GLY A 115 10.29 0.66 2.93
C GLY A 115 11.18 0.93 1.71
N PHE A 116 12.18 1.80 1.82
CA PHE A 116 13.06 2.15 0.70
C PHE A 116 14.47 2.54 1.13
N LYS A 117 15.45 2.40 0.22
CA LYS A 117 16.85 2.81 0.42
C LYS A 117 17.15 4.22 -0.09
N SER A 118 16.54 4.62 -1.20
CA SER A 118 16.69 5.95 -1.80
C SER A 118 15.39 6.73 -1.64
N ALA A 119 15.50 8.00 -1.23
CA ALA A 119 14.35 8.90 -1.06
C ALA A 119 13.81 9.46 -2.39
N ALA A 120 13.94 8.71 -3.49
CA ALA A 120 13.35 9.10 -4.76
C ALA A 120 11.82 9.26 -4.60
N PRO A 121 11.18 10.19 -5.33
CA PRO A 121 9.76 10.48 -5.18
C PRO A 121 8.87 9.25 -5.32
N GLU A 122 9.24 8.31 -6.19
CA GLU A 122 8.49 7.09 -6.50
C GLU A 122 8.46 6.14 -5.29
N TYR A 123 9.61 5.90 -4.67
CA TYR A 123 9.72 5.05 -3.47
C TYR A 123 9.03 5.68 -2.26
N THR A 124 9.22 6.98 -2.08
CA THR A 124 8.56 7.73 -1.01
C THR A 124 7.04 7.69 -1.17
N LEU A 125 6.54 7.87 -2.40
CA LEU A 125 5.12 7.77 -2.71
C LEU A 125 4.60 6.35 -2.47
N ARG A 126 5.35 5.32 -2.85
CA ARG A 126 4.96 3.92 -2.66
C ARG A 126 4.74 3.58 -1.18
N THR A 127 5.66 3.98 -0.29
CA THR A 127 5.47 3.82 1.17
C THR A 127 4.27 4.62 1.68
N ARG A 128 4.08 5.86 1.19
CA ARG A 128 2.94 6.70 1.59
C ARG A 128 1.60 6.10 1.20
N ILE A 129 1.48 5.62 -0.04
CA ILE A 129 0.28 4.93 -0.51
C ILE A 129 0.06 3.65 0.29
N TRP A 130 1.13 2.89 0.55
CA TRP A 130 1.02 1.69 1.38
C TRP A 130 0.42 2.02 2.74
N ALA A 131 0.97 3.01 3.46
CA ALA A 131 0.47 3.38 4.78
C ALA A 131 -0.94 3.99 4.76
N SER A 132 -1.31 4.74 3.71
CA SER A 132 -2.60 5.46 3.68
C SER A 132 -3.79 4.59 3.26
N LEU A 133 -3.55 3.41 2.68
CA LEU A 133 -4.59 2.47 2.26
C LEU A 133 -4.99 1.46 3.36
N ARG A 134 -4.38 1.54 4.55
CA ARG A 134 -4.72 0.72 5.73
C ARG A 134 -5.30 1.62 6.80
#